data_AF-A0A358NCW3-F1
#
_entry.id   AF-A0A358NCW3-F1
#
_cell.length_a   1.000
_cell.length_b   1.000
_cell.length_c   1.000
_cell.angle_alpha   90.00
_cell.angle_beta   90.00
_cell.angle_gamma   90.00
#
_symmetry.space_group_name_H-M   'P 1'
#
loop_
_entity.id
_entity.type
_entity.pdbx_description
1 polymer ?
#
loop_
_entity_poly.entity_id
_entity_poly.type
_entity_poly.pdbx_seq_one_letter_code
_entity_poly.pdbx_strand_id
1 'polypeptide(L)'
;MGQAPGTVVDRDTPLEHLSSDFVMADGPCWDGWSLIVPDVKGEKILRYTPKKKTLQTLIPDAGRISASFFNHGRLYLSDNGQGKLCFIDGRKKVEVADFAQLKTEGEKRDYRPNDIVVDQQGGVYVTFTPQGKVVYVTPDGELKIAVESVPTPNGLILSPDGKTLYVSSVASKQIWAYQIVQAGQLSEAHQIAAMDNGPARGADGMAMDRAGNVYCAGPSAIWIWSPSGKLLDKITCPTKPINCTFGDPDMRSLYITAAGGIYRQRMKISGRSPLQASLQLTPVEKTKTTRQQDRSIPSPAIPADLIFQPDVVYAQYGERKILADIITPRNAKALPALVVVHGGGWHNGDKTKFQALSIRLAKLGYVVAAIEYRLADEAAFPAAIKDCFAAVRFLRENAQRFHIDPDRIGAVGGSAGGHLVGLMASGSGN
;
A
#
# COMPACT_ATOMS: atom_id res chain seq x y z
N MET A 1 30.25 0.53 15.78
CA MET A 1 29.39 -0.67 15.74
C MET A 1 29.10 -0.92 14.27
N GLY A 2 29.64 -1.99 13.69
CA GLY A 2 29.50 -2.26 12.26
C GLY A 2 28.03 -2.51 11.88
N GLN A 3 27.55 -1.86 10.82
CA GLN A 3 26.22 -2.11 10.27
C GLN A 3 26.12 -3.59 9.86
N ALA A 4 25.06 -4.29 10.29
CA ALA A 4 24.81 -5.65 9.84
C ALA A 4 24.57 -5.64 8.32
N PRO A 5 25.36 -6.37 7.50
CA PRO A 5 25.09 -6.47 6.08
C PRO A 5 23.68 -7.04 5.87
N GLY A 6 22.84 -6.30 5.14
CA GLY A 6 21.45 -6.70 4.85
C GLY A 6 20.34 -6.06 5.70
N THR A 7 20.66 -5.13 6.62
CA THR A 7 19.60 -4.36 7.31
C THR A 7 18.93 -3.36 6.36
N VAL A 8 17.60 -3.30 6.41
CA VAL A 8 16.77 -2.28 5.75
C VAL A 8 16.43 -1.10 6.67
N VAL A 9 16.82 -1.18 7.95
CA VAL A 9 16.63 -0.13 8.94
C VAL A 9 17.77 0.89 8.82
N ASP A 10 17.45 2.18 8.86
CA ASP A 10 18.47 3.20 9.05
C ASP A 10 18.88 3.24 10.53
N ARG A 11 19.99 2.57 10.85
CA ARG A 11 20.52 2.48 12.21
C ARG A 11 21.29 3.72 12.65
N ASP A 12 21.55 4.66 11.75
CA ASP A 12 22.18 5.94 12.07
C ASP A 12 21.13 6.92 12.63
N THR A 13 19.84 6.66 12.39
CA THR A 13 18.72 7.39 13.00
C THR A 13 18.04 6.54 14.09
N PRO A 14 18.02 6.99 15.36
CA PRO A 14 17.34 6.26 16.43
C PRO A 14 15.82 6.28 16.27
N LEU A 15 15.15 5.32 16.91
CA LEU A 15 13.69 5.31 17.02
C LEU A 15 13.21 6.57 17.76
N GLU A 16 12.46 7.40 17.07
CA GLU A 16 11.95 8.67 17.60
C GLU A 16 10.57 8.45 18.23
N HIS A 17 10.39 8.88 19.49
CA HIS A 17 9.06 8.97 20.11
C HIS A 17 8.38 10.27 19.65
N LEU A 18 7.13 10.18 19.20
CA LEU A 18 6.41 11.33 18.64
C LEU A 18 5.32 11.88 19.57
N SER A 19 4.54 11.01 20.22
CA SER A 19 3.48 11.39 21.16
C SER A 19 2.96 10.16 21.91
N SER A 20 2.55 10.37 23.17
CA SER A 20 1.87 9.39 24.01
C SER A 20 0.39 9.71 24.22
N ASP A 21 -0.18 10.68 23.49
CA ASP A 21 -1.52 11.24 23.74
C ASP A 21 -2.65 10.37 23.16
N PHE A 22 -2.63 9.09 23.54
CA PHE A 22 -3.56 8.05 23.11
C PHE A 22 -4.00 7.21 24.31
N VAL A 23 -5.25 6.77 24.31
CA VAL A 23 -5.68 5.72 25.24
C VAL A 23 -5.24 4.35 24.69
N MET A 24 -5.34 4.15 23.38
CA MET A 24 -4.77 2.99 22.67
C MET A 24 -4.56 3.34 21.19
N ALA A 25 -3.33 3.66 20.79
CA ALA A 25 -2.98 3.90 19.39
C ALA A 25 -2.94 2.58 18.61
N ASP A 26 -3.67 2.50 17.50
CA ASP A 26 -3.70 1.31 16.65
C ASP A 26 -3.96 1.64 15.18
N GLY A 27 -3.67 0.72 14.28
CA GLY A 27 -4.11 0.72 12.90
C GLY A 27 -3.86 2.00 12.10
N PRO A 28 -2.62 2.53 12.11
CA PRO A 28 -2.31 3.77 11.43
C PRO A 28 -2.27 3.59 9.92
N CYS A 29 -2.58 4.65 9.16
CA CYS A 29 -2.29 4.71 7.73
C CYS A 29 -1.72 6.06 7.31
N TRP A 30 -1.07 6.10 6.16
CA TRP A 30 -0.58 7.32 5.54
C TRP A 30 -1.53 7.76 4.42
N ASP A 31 -1.97 9.02 4.44
CA ASP A 31 -2.90 9.58 3.43
C ASP A 31 -2.20 10.26 2.24
N GLY A 32 -0.86 10.16 2.19
CA GLY A 32 -0.01 10.87 1.24
C GLY A 32 0.64 12.15 1.81
N TRP A 33 0.12 12.68 2.92
CA TRP A 33 0.56 13.95 3.52
C TRP A 33 0.77 13.89 5.03
N SER A 34 0.00 13.03 5.69
CA SER A 34 -0.07 12.93 7.14
C SER A 34 -0.36 11.49 7.58
N LEU A 35 0.01 11.19 8.82
CA LEU A 35 -0.27 9.93 9.46
C LEU A 35 -1.64 10.03 10.13
N ILE A 36 -2.55 9.13 9.78
CA ILE A 36 -3.87 8.98 10.40
C ILE A 36 -3.76 7.83 11.41
N VAL A 37 -4.22 8.06 12.65
CA VAL A 37 -4.09 7.10 13.75
C VAL A 37 -5.39 7.04 14.54
N PRO A 38 -6.12 5.92 14.47
CA PRO A 38 -7.17 5.59 15.44
C PRO A 38 -6.65 5.56 16.89
N ASP A 39 -7.36 6.23 17.79
CA ASP A 39 -7.27 6.01 19.24
C ASP A 39 -8.45 5.13 19.64
N VAL A 40 -8.25 3.82 19.59
CA VAL A 40 -9.35 2.83 19.63
C VAL A 40 -10.20 2.96 20.89
N LYS A 41 -9.57 3.16 22.04
CA LYS A 41 -10.25 3.32 23.34
C LYS A 41 -10.59 4.76 23.67
N GLY A 42 -9.93 5.72 23.03
CA GLY A 42 -10.31 7.13 23.07
C GLY A 42 -11.45 7.49 22.11
N GLU A 43 -11.91 6.53 21.30
CA GLU A 43 -13.02 6.61 20.35
C GLU A 43 -12.96 7.79 19.37
N LYS A 44 -11.74 8.12 18.93
CA LYS A 44 -11.44 9.24 18.03
C LYS A 44 -10.39 8.85 17.01
N ILE A 45 -10.32 9.59 15.90
CA ILE A 45 -9.23 9.48 14.93
C ILE A 45 -8.38 10.74 15.00
N LEU A 46 -7.07 10.55 15.15
CA LEU A 46 -6.08 11.61 15.21
C LEU A 46 -5.27 11.67 13.91
N ARG A 47 -4.69 12.83 13.63
CA ARG A 47 -3.81 13.09 12.49
C ARG A 47 -2.52 13.70 12.98
N TYR A 48 -1.40 13.05 12.69
CA TYR A 48 -0.07 13.59 12.91
C TYR A 48 0.48 14.18 11.61
N THR A 49 0.86 15.46 11.63
CA THR A 49 1.46 16.16 10.48
C THR A 49 2.96 16.32 10.69
N PRO A 50 3.84 15.57 9.98
CA PRO A 50 5.28 15.55 10.27
C PRO A 50 5.95 16.92 10.13
N LYS A 51 5.60 17.68 9.08
CA LYS A 51 6.16 19.03 8.86
C LYS A 51 5.87 20.00 10.01
N LYS A 52 4.73 19.85 10.67
CA LYS A 52 4.31 20.69 11.80
C LYS A 52 4.67 20.08 13.16
N LYS A 53 5.00 18.78 13.19
CA LYS A 53 5.14 17.97 14.41
C LYS A 53 3.92 18.08 15.34
N THR A 54 2.72 18.15 14.77
CA THR A 54 1.46 18.31 15.52
C THR A 54 0.56 17.11 15.38
N LEU A 55 -0.02 16.68 16.49
CA LEU A 55 -1.12 15.72 16.56
C LEU A 55 -2.44 16.50 16.74
N GLN A 56 -3.45 16.20 15.92
CA GLN A 56 -4.75 16.88 15.96
C GLN A 56 -5.89 15.88 15.80
N THR A 57 -7.01 16.11 16.48
CA THR A 57 -8.24 15.34 16.24
C THR A 57 -8.74 15.60 14.82
N LEU A 58 -8.84 14.53 14.03
CA LEU A 58 -9.41 14.57 12.69
C LEU A 58 -10.92 14.30 12.75
N ILE A 59 -11.31 13.23 13.45
CA ILE A 59 -12.71 12.82 13.63
C ILE A 59 -12.95 12.61 15.12
N PRO A 60 -13.67 13.53 15.79
CA PRO A 60 -14.18 13.26 17.13
C PRO A 60 -15.28 12.20 17.06
N ASP A 61 -15.45 11.43 18.13
CA ASP A 61 -16.53 10.44 18.28
C ASP A 61 -16.59 9.43 17.11
N ALA A 62 -15.43 8.99 16.64
CA ALA A 62 -15.30 8.03 15.55
C ALA A 62 -15.85 6.64 15.94
N GLY A 63 -15.97 6.38 17.24
CA GLY A 63 -16.21 5.06 17.81
C GLY A 63 -14.91 4.25 17.91
N ARG A 64 -15.05 2.97 18.24
CA ARG A 64 -13.90 2.06 18.39
C ARG A 64 -13.42 1.58 17.03
N ILE A 65 -12.56 2.37 16.39
CA ILE A 65 -11.92 2.02 15.12
C ILE A 65 -10.62 1.27 15.41
N SER A 66 -10.48 0.02 14.96
CA SER A 66 -9.27 -0.79 15.18
C SER A 66 -8.22 -0.62 14.08
N ALA A 67 -8.65 -0.31 12.86
CA ALA A 67 -7.76 -0.08 11.74
C ALA A 67 -8.26 0.98 10.77
N SER A 68 -7.32 1.64 10.12
CA SER A 68 -7.56 2.58 9.04
C SER A 68 -6.67 2.25 7.85
N PHE A 69 -7.18 2.46 6.64
CA PHE A 69 -6.41 2.26 5.41
C PHE A 69 -6.78 3.31 4.38
N PHE A 70 -5.79 3.99 3.80
CA PHE A 70 -6.04 5.01 2.78
C PHE A 70 -5.70 4.48 1.40
N ASN A 71 -6.70 4.41 0.52
CA ASN A 71 -6.50 4.00 -0.86
C ASN A 71 -7.56 4.63 -1.77
N HIS A 72 -7.21 4.88 -3.03
CA HIS A 72 -8.09 5.52 -4.01
C HIS A 72 -8.68 6.86 -3.57
N GLY A 73 -7.91 7.64 -2.80
CA GLY A 73 -8.38 8.90 -2.24
C GLY A 73 -9.42 8.77 -1.12
N ARG A 74 -9.67 7.55 -0.61
CA ARG A 74 -10.64 7.26 0.44
C ARG A 74 -9.94 6.72 1.69
N LEU A 75 -10.40 7.19 2.85
CA LEU A 75 -10.00 6.65 4.15
C LEU A 75 -11.02 5.59 4.57
N TYR A 76 -10.64 4.32 4.50
CA TYR A 76 -11.41 3.18 4.98
C TYR A 76 -11.14 2.94 6.46
N LEU A 77 -12.18 2.48 7.19
CA LEU A 77 -12.17 2.28 8.63
C LEU A 77 -12.76 0.92 8.98
N SER A 78 -12.02 0.19 9.81
CA SER A 78 -12.48 -1.02 10.50
C SER A 78 -13.19 -0.61 11.79
N ASP A 79 -14.52 -0.55 11.77
CA ASP A 79 -15.32 -0.14 12.93
C ASP A 79 -15.61 -1.35 13.83
N ASN A 80 -14.65 -1.66 14.69
CA ASN A 80 -14.71 -2.74 15.67
C ASN A 80 -15.88 -2.57 16.66
N GLY A 81 -16.20 -1.33 17.00
CA GLY A 81 -17.27 -0.99 17.94
C GLY A 81 -18.65 -1.39 17.41
N GLN A 82 -18.90 -1.07 16.14
CA GLN A 82 -20.19 -1.27 15.48
C GLN A 82 -20.28 -2.54 14.63
N GLY A 83 -19.16 -3.24 14.39
CA GLY A 83 -19.15 -4.43 13.54
C GLY A 83 -19.28 -4.10 12.06
N LYS A 84 -18.66 -3.01 11.60
CA LYS A 84 -18.87 -2.47 10.25
C LYS A 84 -17.57 -2.13 9.53
N LEU A 85 -17.61 -2.20 8.20
CA LEU A 85 -16.62 -1.55 7.34
C LEU A 85 -17.19 -0.21 6.88
N CYS A 86 -16.42 0.86 7.06
CA CYS A 86 -16.81 2.21 6.67
C CYS A 86 -15.74 2.88 5.80
N PHE A 87 -16.10 3.98 5.13
CA PHE A 87 -15.15 4.98 4.66
C PHE A 87 -15.59 6.40 5.04
N ILE A 88 -14.68 7.35 4.93
CA ILE A 88 -14.98 8.77 5.17
C ILE A 88 -15.24 9.49 3.85
N ASP A 89 -16.43 10.08 3.72
CA ASP A 89 -16.79 11.05 2.68
C ASP A 89 -16.92 12.46 3.28
N GLY A 90 -15.94 13.31 3.02
CA GLY A 90 -15.83 14.62 3.65
C GLY A 90 -15.69 14.53 5.17
N ARG A 91 -16.80 14.72 5.89
CA ARG A 91 -16.89 14.56 7.36
C ARG A 91 -17.79 13.43 7.81
N LYS A 92 -18.44 12.73 6.87
CA LYS A 92 -19.39 11.66 7.17
C LYS A 92 -18.69 10.31 7.14
N LYS A 93 -19.02 9.46 8.10
CA LYS A 93 -18.70 8.03 8.07
C LYS A 93 -19.79 7.32 7.28
N VAL A 94 -19.44 6.74 6.14
CA VAL A 94 -20.34 6.02 5.22
C VAL A 94 -20.08 4.53 5.38
N GLU A 95 -21.14 3.77 5.57
CA GLU A 95 -21.08 2.30 5.69
C GLU A 95 -20.85 1.66 4.31
N VAL A 96 -19.97 0.67 4.27
CA VAL A 96 -19.74 -0.20 3.10
C VAL A 96 -20.39 -1.55 3.32
N ALA A 97 -20.22 -2.12 4.52
CA ALA A 97 -20.79 -3.40 4.88
C ALA A 97 -21.03 -3.51 6.39
N ASP A 98 -22.11 -4.20 6.75
CA ASP A 98 -22.42 -4.64 8.10
C ASP A 98 -22.05 -6.11 8.27
N PHE A 99 -21.20 -6.44 9.25
CA PHE A 99 -20.74 -7.81 9.47
C PHE A 99 -21.67 -8.65 10.34
N ALA A 100 -22.74 -8.08 10.89
CA ALA A 100 -23.77 -8.86 11.57
C ALA A 100 -24.37 -9.94 10.66
N GLN A 101 -24.39 -9.71 9.34
CA GLN A 101 -24.89 -10.66 8.34
C GLN A 101 -24.04 -11.94 8.20
N LEU A 102 -22.80 -11.96 8.71
CA LEU A 102 -21.95 -13.16 8.71
C LEU A 102 -22.31 -14.14 9.83
N LYS A 103 -23.05 -13.68 10.85
CA LYS A 103 -23.33 -14.45 12.05
C LYS A 103 -24.33 -15.56 11.75
N THR A 104 -23.94 -16.81 11.98
CA THR A 104 -24.85 -17.95 11.85
C THR A 104 -25.48 -18.33 13.18
N GLU A 105 -26.58 -19.07 13.13
CA GLU A 105 -27.21 -19.62 14.33
C GLU A 105 -26.21 -20.48 15.14
N GLY A 106 -26.14 -20.23 16.45
CA GLY A 106 -25.20 -20.91 17.35
C GLY A 106 -23.86 -20.17 17.62
N GLU A 107 -23.50 -19.16 16.83
CA GLU A 107 -22.30 -18.37 17.11
C GLU A 107 -22.51 -17.38 18.27
N LYS A 108 -21.68 -17.51 19.31
CA LYS A 108 -21.77 -16.67 20.52
C LYS A 108 -21.16 -15.28 20.39
N ARG A 109 -20.21 -15.09 19.47
CA ARG A 109 -19.43 -13.85 19.35
C ARG A 109 -19.84 -13.10 18.09
N ASP A 110 -20.05 -11.80 18.23
CA ASP A 110 -20.29 -10.92 17.10
C ASP A 110 -19.02 -10.78 16.24
N TYR A 111 -19.23 -10.55 14.95
CA TYR A 111 -18.17 -10.27 13.99
C TYR A 111 -17.67 -8.84 14.17
N ARG A 112 -16.57 -8.70 14.91
CA ARG A 112 -15.90 -7.42 15.10
C ARG A 112 -14.67 -7.36 14.20
N PRO A 113 -14.66 -6.47 13.19
CA PRO A 113 -13.52 -6.38 12.29
C PRO A 113 -12.30 -5.87 13.05
N ASN A 114 -11.10 -6.30 12.64
CA ASN A 114 -9.85 -5.93 13.28
C ASN A 114 -8.97 -5.12 12.31
N ASP A 115 -8.10 -5.76 11.53
CA ASP A 115 -7.26 -5.08 10.53
C ASP A 115 -7.88 -5.15 9.13
N ILE A 116 -7.47 -4.21 8.26
CA ILE A 116 -7.97 -4.09 6.87
C ILE A 116 -6.86 -3.79 5.88
N VAL A 117 -7.00 -4.31 4.66
CA VAL A 117 -6.20 -3.88 3.50
C VAL A 117 -7.10 -3.75 2.28
N VAL A 118 -6.91 -2.68 1.51
CA VAL A 118 -7.71 -2.37 0.31
C VAL A 118 -6.90 -2.72 -0.93
N ASP A 119 -7.50 -3.49 -1.84
CA ASP A 119 -6.88 -3.84 -3.12
C ASP A 119 -6.98 -2.69 -4.15
N GLN A 120 -6.40 -2.91 -5.33
CA GLN A 120 -6.38 -1.92 -6.42
C GLN A 120 -7.73 -1.72 -7.13
N GLN A 121 -8.72 -2.57 -6.85
CA GLN A 121 -10.07 -2.53 -7.43
C GLN A 121 -11.08 -1.93 -6.45
N GLY A 122 -10.64 -1.61 -5.23
CA GLY A 122 -11.48 -1.04 -4.16
C GLY A 122 -12.12 -2.09 -3.26
N GLY A 123 -11.82 -3.37 -3.44
CA GLY A 123 -12.25 -4.42 -2.52
C GLY A 123 -11.39 -4.43 -1.27
N VAL A 124 -11.93 -4.92 -0.16
CA VAL A 124 -11.31 -4.81 1.17
C VAL A 124 -11.23 -6.18 1.82
N TYR A 125 -10.03 -6.63 2.16
CA TYR A 125 -9.84 -7.77 3.06
C TYR A 125 -9.90 -7.29 4.50
N VAL A 126 -10.62 -8.03 5.36
CA VAL A 126 -10.90 -7.69 6.75
C VAL A 126 -10.70 -8.91 7.64
N THR A 127 -9.99 -8.76 8.76
CA THR A 127 -9.81 -9.87 9.71
C THR A 127 -10.84 -9.89 10.83
N PHE A 128 -11.23 -11.11 11.20
CA PHE A 128 -12.07 -11.42 12.35
C PHE A 128 -11.33 -12.39 13.27
N THR A 129 -10.49 -11.82 14.14
CA THR A 129 -9.55 -12.59 14.98
C THR A 129 -10.24 -13.66 15.83
N PRO A 130 -11.35 -13.39 16.55
CA PRO A 130 -12.00 -14.42 17.36
C PRO A 130 -12.63 -15.56 16.55
N GLN A 131 -13.08 -15.28 15.33
CA GLN A 131 -13.73 -16.23 14.43
C GLN A 131 -12.73 -17.03 13.59
N GLY A 132 -11.47 -16.59 13.49
CA GLY A 132 -10.48 -17.27 12.66
C GLY A 132 -10.66 -17.01 11.16
N LYS A 133 -11.29 -15.88 10.78
CA LYS A 133 -11.66 -15.61 9.39
C LYS A 133 -11.01 -14.36 8.82
N VAL A 134 -10.73 -14.40 7.52
CA VAL A 134 -10.53 -13.21 6.68
C VAL A 134 -11.66 -13.16 5.68
N VAL A 135 -12.35 -12.02 5.60
CA VAL A 135 -13.46 -11.78 4.67
C VAL A 135 -13.02 -10.74 3.66
N TYR A 136 -13.34 -10.97 2.40
CA TYR A 136 -13.25 -10.00 1.33
C TYR A 136 -14.60 -9.32 1.16
N VAL A 137 -14.59 -7.99 1.16
CA VAL A 137 -15.72 -7.13 0.86
C VAL A 137 -15.52 -6.57 -0.53
N THR A 138 -16.44 -6.82 -1.45
CA THR A 138 -16.38 -6.24 -2.79
C THR A 138 -16.64 -4.72 -2.74
N PRO A 139 -16.31 -3.95 -3.79
CA PRO A 139 -16.54 -2.51 -3.80
C PRO A 139 -18.01 -2.09 -3.62
N ASP A 140 -18.95 -2.97 -3.95
CA ASP A 140 -20.40 -2.82 -3.77
C ASP A 140 -20.93 -3.40 -2.44
N GLY A 141 -20.06 -3.94 -1.58
CA GLY A 141 -20.40 -4.33 -0.21
C GLY A 141 -20.76 -5.81 -0.02
N GLU A 142 -20.66 -6.64 -1.05
CA GLU A 142 -20.88 -8.09 -0.93
C GLU A 142 -19.75 -8.75 -0.12
N LEU A 143 -20.12 -9.74 0.70
CA LEU A 143 -19.18 -10.44 1.58
C LEU A 143 -18.81 -11.82 1.04
N LYS A 144 -17.51 -12.12 1.04
CA LYS A 144 -16.97 -13.43 0.70
C LYS A 144 -15.93 -13.87 1.72
N ILE A 145 -16.11 -15.06 2.30
CA ILE A 145 -15.07 -15.65 3.15
C ILE A 145 -13.87 -16.00 2.27
N ALA A 146 -12.70 -15.43 2.58
CA ALA A 146 -11.48 -15.61 1.81
C ALA A 146 -10.48 -16.57 2.49
N VAL A 147 -10.45 -16.58 3.83
CA VAL A 147 -9.58 -17.48 4.63
C VAL A 147 -10.34 -17.96 5.86
N GLU A 148 -10.27 -19.27 6.14
CA GLU A 148 -10.66 -19.88 7.43
C GLU A 148 -9.55 -20.78 8.01
N SER A 149 -8.43 -20.92 7.29
CA SER A 149 -7.36 -21.86 7.63
C SER A 149 -6.36 -21.34 8.67
N VAL A 150 -6.46 -20.07 9.07
CA VAL A 150 -5.50 -19.42 9.97
C VAL A 150 -6.16 -19.12 11.31
N PRO A 151 -5.66 -19.66 12.43
CA PRO A 151 -6.20 -19.34 13.73
C PRO A 151 -5.87 -17.89 14.09
N THR A 152 -6.84 -17.16 14.65
CA THR A 152 -6.64 -15.78 15.15
C THR A 152 -5.92 -14.84 14.16
N PRO A 153 -6.45 -14.67 12.93
CA PRO A 153 -5.86 -13.75 11.95
C PRO A 153 -5.96 -12.33 12.48
N ASN A 154 -4.95 -11.50 12.21
CA ASN A 154 -4.96 -10.11 12.65
C ASN A 154 -4.48 -9.15 11.57
N GLY A 155 -3.18 -8.90 11.46
CA GLY A 155 -2.64 -7.99 10.46
C GLY A 155 -2.84 -8.49 9.03
N LEU A 156 -3.00 -7.55 8.10
CA LEU A 156 -3.10 -7.81 6.66
C LEU A 156 -2.19 -6.86 5.88
N ILE A 157 -1.57 -7.38 4.82
CA ILE A 157 -0.91 -6.52 3.83
C ILE A 157 -0.84 -7.23 2.47
N LEU A 158 -0.86 -6.47 1.39
CA LEU A 158 -0.71 -6.97 0.02
C LEU A 158 0.72 -6.79 -0.48
N SER A 159 1.21 -7.76 -1.27
CA SER A 159 2.45 -7.61 -2.06
C SER A 159 2.42 -6.36 -2.96
N PRO A 160 3.58 -5.81 -3.37
CA PRO A 160 3.61 -4.62 -4.22
C PRO A 160 2.84 -4.77 -5.55
N ASP A 161 2.80 -5.96 -6.14
CA ASP A 161 2.05 -6.23 -7.36
C ASP A 161 0.58 -6.64 -7.11
N GLY A 162 0.12 -6.62 -5.85
CA GLY A 162 -1.24 -6.97 -5.46
C GLY A 162 -1.62 -8.45 -5.66
N LYS A 163 -0.65 -9.34 -5.90
CA LYS A 163 -0.89 -10.76 -6.20
C LYS A 163 -0.79 -11.70 -5.01
N THR A 164 -0.25 -11.25 -3.89
CA THR A 164 -0.14 -12.03 -2.65
C THR A 164 -0.79 -11.27 -1.51
N LEU A 165 -1.68 -11.93 -0.77
CA LEU A 165 -2.16 -11.46 0.54
C LEU A 165 -1.30 -12.10 1.64
N TYR A 166 -0.82 -11.28 2.56
CA TYR A 166 -0.15 -11.72 3.77
C TYR A 166 -1.08 -11.56 4.96
N VAL A 167 -1.13 -12.58 5.83
CA VAL A 167 -1.98 -12.63 7.02
C VAL A 167 -1.12 -13.03 8.22
N SER A 168 -1.14 -12.24 9.28
CA SER A 168 -0.49 -12.60 10.54
C SER A 168 -1.44 -13.38 11.45
N SER A 169 -0.90 -14.31 12.24
CA SER A 169 -1.65 -15.11 13.22
C SER A 169 -1.14 -14.84 14.64
N VAL A 170 -1.99 -14.28 15.49
CA VAL A 170 -1.56 -13.82 16.84
C VAL A 170 -1.19 -14.99 17.75
N ALA A 171 -1.97 -16.07 17.72
CA ALA A 171 -1.76 -17.22 18.58
C ALA A 171 -0.49 -17.99 18.19
N SER A 172 -0.28 -18.27 16.90
CA SER A 172 0.87 -19.04 16.43
C SER A 172 2.12 -18.19 16.18
N LYS A 173 1.98 -16.86 16.14
CA LYS A 173 3.04 -15.90 15.78
C LYS A 173 3.65 -16.16 14.39
N GLN A 174 2.85 -16.71 13.48
CA GLN A 174 3.24 -17.02 12.11
C GLN A 174 2.74 -15.96 11.14
N ILE A 175 3.45 -15.83 10.02
CA ILE A 175 3.04 -15.03 8.86
C ILE A 175 2.75 -15.98 7.71
N TRP A 176 1.54 -15.88 7.17
CA TRP A 176 1.02 -16.70 6.08
C TRP A 176 0.90 -15.86 4.83
N ALA A 177 1.16 -16.47 3.68
CA ALA A 177 1.03 -15.88 2.36
C ALA A 177 0.05 -16.69 1.51
N TYR A 178 -0.73 -15.97 0.71
CA TYR A 178 -1.78 -16.51 -0.15
C TYR A 178 -1.66 -15.87 -1.53
N GLN A 179 -1.57 -16.67 -2.58
CA GLN A 179 -1.71 -16.13 -3.93
C GLN A 179 -3.16 -15.77 -4.18
N ILE A 180 -3.40 -14.58 -4.72
CA ILE A 180 -4.72 -14.11 -5.13
C ILE A 180 -4.99 -14.65 -6.52
N VAL A 181 -5.88 -15.64 -6.60
CA VAL A 181 -6.31 -16.24 -7.88
C VAL A 181 -7.27 -15.28 -8.58
N GLN A 182 -8.20 -14.71 -7.82
CA GLN A 182 -9.08 -13.61 -8.21
C GLN A 182 -9.57 -12.88 -6.95
N ALA A 183 -10.29 -11.76 -7.11
CA ALA A 183 -10.86 -10.99 -6.00
C ALA A 183 -11.58 -11.89 -4.96
N GLY A 184 -11.11 -11.85 -3.72
CA GLY A 184 -11.62 -12.65 -2.61
C GLY A 184 -11.45 -14.17 -2.74
N GLN A 185 -10.70 -14.67 -3.73
CA GLN A 185 -10.35 -16.09 -3.85
C GLN A 185 -8.84 -16.27 -3.80
N LEU A 186 -8.41 -17.09 -2.85
CA LEU A 186 -7.02 -17.28 -2.51
C LEU A 186 -6.58 -18.72 -2.80
N SER A 187 -5.28 -18.93 -3.00
CA SER A 187 -4.67 -20.25 -3.03
C SER A 187 -4.67 -20.90 -1.64
N GLU A 188 -4.12 -22.11 -1.56
CA GLU A 188 -3.71 -22.69 -0.28
C GLU A 188 -2.70 -21.79 0.45
N ALA A 189 -2.73 -21.88 1.77
CA ALA A 189 -1.88 -21.10 2.65
C ALA A 189 -0.42 -21.57 2.60
N HIS A 190 0.52 -20.62 2.51
CA HIS A 190 1.94 -20.89 2.62
C HIS A 190 2.54 -20.11 3.79
N GLN A 191 3.07 -20.80 4.80
CA GLN A 191 3.76 -20.12 5.90
C GLN A 191 5.12 -19.61 5.40
N ILE A 192 5.35 -18.30 5.51
CA ILE A 192 6.62 -17.69 5.11
C ILE A 192 7.56 -17.44 6.29
N ALA A 193 7.02 -17.17 7.49
CA ALA A 193 7.84 -16.80 8.64
C ALA A 193 7.15 -17.12 9.96
N ALA A 194 7.93 -17.14 11.04
CA ALA A 194 7.43 -17.23 12.41
C ALA A 194 8.34 -16.42 13.35
N MET A 195 7.74 -15.83 14.38
CA MET A 195 8.47 -15.23 15.50
C MET A 195 8.82 -16.29 16.56
N ASP A 196 9.72 -15.93 17.48
CA ASP A 196 10.15 -16.83 18.56
C ASP A 196 8.98 -17.27 19.46
N ASN A 197 9.00 -18.53 19.94
CA ASN A 197 7.92 -19.18 20.69
C ASN A 197 7.74 -18.70 22.15
N GLY A 198 8.17 -17.47 22.48
CA GLY A 198 7.98 -16.89 23.80
C GLY A 198 6.50 -16.77 24.22
N PRO A 199 6.21 -16.64 25.52
CA PRO A 199 4.84 -16.65 26.05
C PRO A 199 4.03 -15.39 25.67
N ALA A 200 4.71 -14.30 25.32
CA ALA A 200 4.05 -13.08 24.88
C ALA A 200 3.45 -13.25 23.47
N ARG A 201 2.21 -12.76 23.30
CA ARG A 201 1.55 -12.69 21.99
C ARG A 201 2.26 -11.69 21.08
N GLY A 202 2.27 -11.97 19.78
CA GLY A 202 2.83 -11.10 18.74
C GLY A 202 2.09 -11.33 17.43
N ALA A 203 2.71 -10.96 16.31
CA ALA A 203 2.15 -11.08 14.97
C ALA A 203 0.79 -10.35 14.84
N ASP A 204 0.85 -9.05 15.10
CA ASP A 204 -0.29 -8.13 15.06
C ASP A 204 -0.32 -7.41 13.70
N GLY A 205 -0.50 -6.08 13.68
CA GLY A 205 -0.52 -5.28 12.46
C GLY A 205 0.75 -5.36 11.60
N MET A 206 0.59 -5.13 10.29
CA MET A 206 1.64 -5.29 9.28
C MET A 206 1.78 -4.10 8.33
N ALA A 207 2.99 -3.93 7.80
CA ALA A 207 3.30 -3.05 6.68
C ALA A 207 4.23 -3.75 5.69
N MET A 208 4.43 -3.11 4.53
CA MET A 208 5.31 -3.63 3.49
C MET A 208 6.03 -2.50 2.76
N ASP A 209 7.30 -2.75 2.39
CA ASP A 209 8.06 -1.83 1.56
C ASP A 209 7.97 -2.18 0.06
N ARG A 210 8.55 -1.34 -0.80
CA ARG A 210 8.54 -1.57 -2.26
C ARG A 210 9.29 -2.83 -2.70
N ALA A 211 10.21 -3.33 -1.88
CA ALA A 211 10.92 -4.58 -2.17
C ALA A 211 10.09 -5.82 -1.78
N GLY A 212 8.95 -5.62 -1.10
CA GLY A 212 8.08 -6.70 -0.65
C GLY A 212 8.48 -7.25 0.73
N ASN A 213 9.39 -6.58 1.44
CA ASN A 213 9.73 -7.02 2.80
C ASN A 213 8.52 -6.81 3.72
N VAL A 214 8.20 -7.81 4.54
CA VAL A 214 7.07 -7.83 5.46
C VAL A 214 7.51 -7.33 6.82
N TYR A 215 6.86 -6.28 7.32
CA TYR A 215 7.05 -5.69 8.64
C TYR A 215 5.86 -6.09 9.51
N CYS A 216 6.10 -6.68 10.67
CA CYS A 216 5.00 -7.10 11.55
C CYS A 216 5.28 -6.78 13.02
N ALA A 217 4.29 -6.23 13.71
CA ALA A 217 4.35 -5.99 15.13
C ALA A 217 4.40 -7.30 15.93
N GLY A 218 5.51 -7.51 16.62
CA GLY A 218 5.76 -8.67 17.47
C GLY A 218 5.64 -8.36 18.97
N PRO A 219 6.10 -9.27 19.83
CA PRO A 219 5.96 -9.12 21.28
C PRO A 219 6.68 -7.88 21.87
N SER A 220 7.82 -7.51 21.31
CA SER A 220 8.67 -6.39 21.80
C SER A 220 9.35 -5.59 20.68
N ALA A 221 9.11 -5.94 19.43
CA ALA A 221 9.78 -5.36 18.27
C ALA A 221 8.91 -5.44 17.02
N ILE A 222 9.18 -4.59 16.03
CA ILE A 222 8.76 -4.86 14.64
C ILE A 222 9.74 -5.86 14.04
N TRP A 223 9.23 -6.97 13.52
CA TRP A 223 10.01 -7.99 12.83
C TRP A 223 9.96 -7.75 11.33
N ILE A 224 11.10 -7.92 10.66
CA ILE A 224 11.23 -7.59 9.24
C ILE A 224 11.76 -8.81 8.49
N TRP A 225 10.96 -9.35 7.58
CA TRP A 225 11.34 -10.48 6.74
C TRP A 225 11.36 -10.10 5.27
N SER A 226 12.27 -10.70 4.52
CA SER A 226 12.22 -10.70 3.05
C SER A 226 10.98 -11.44 2.52
N PRO A 227 10.60 -11.24 1.24
CA PRO A 227 9.54 -12.01 0.59
C PRO A 227 9.63 -13.54 0.74
N SER A 228 10.85 -14.13 0.76
CA SER A 228 11.07 -15.57 0.99
C SER A 228 11.05 -15.99 2.46
N GLY A 229 10.83 -15.07 3.40
CA GLY A 229 10.78 -15.39 4.83
C GLY A 229 12.11 -15.34 5.57
N LYS A 230 13.21 -14.95 4.91
CA LYS A 230 14.48 -14.68 5.61
C LYS A 230 14.31 -13.47 6.53
N LEU A 231 14.60 -13.63 7.82
CA LEU A 231 14.64 -12.52 8.78
C LEU A 231 15.77 -11.55 8.42
N LEU A 232 15.43 -10.29 8.20
CA LEU A 232 16.35 -9.23 7.82
C LEU A 232 16.78 -8.41 9.04
N ASP A 233 15.83 -8.02 9.88
CA ASP A 233 16.12 -7.21 11.08
C ASP A 233 14.94 -7.20 12.08
N LYS A 234 15.15 -6.60 13.25
CA LYS A 234 14.13 -6.28 14.25
C LYS A 234 14.29 -4.85 14.77
N ILE A 235 13.19 -4.08 14.88
CA ILE A 235 13.18 -2.76 15.53
C ILE A 235 12.63 -2.92 16.93
N THR A 236 13.48 -2.96 17.96
CA THR A 236 13.05 -3.03 19.36
C THR A 236 12.28 -1.77 19.75
N CYS A 237 11.12 -1.95 20.37
CA CYS A 237 10.26 -0.86 20.81
C CYS A 237 10.29 -0.74 22.35
N PRO A 238 10.22 0.48 22.91
CA PRO A 238 10.19 0.69 24.37
C PRO A 238 8.95 0.09 25.04
N THR A 239 7.86 -0.02 24.29
CA THR A 239 6.60 -0.66 24.69
C THR A 239 6.16 -1.61 23.59
N LYS A 240 5.25 -2.54 23.91
CA LYS A 240 4.75 -3.52 22.95
C LYS A 240 4.21 -2.79 21.70
N PRO A 241 4.78 -3.03 20.50
CA PRO A 241 4.23 -2.50 19.26
C PRO A 241 2.92 -3.22 18.92
N ILE A 242 2.02 -2.51 18.25
CA ILE A 242 0.68 -2.99 17.91
C ILE A 242 0.52 -3.00 16.38
N ASN A 243 0.89 -1.92 15.70
CA ASN A 243 0.75 -1.82 14.24
C ASN A 243 1.84 -0.90 13.66
N CYS A 244 1.99 -0.85 12.34
CA CYS A 244 2.94 0.03 11.67
C CYS A 244 2.51 0.39 10.24
N THR A 245 3.02 1.51 9.72
CA THR A 245 2.76 1.94 8.34
C THR A 245 3.89 2.83 7.82
N PHE A 246 4.13 2.83 6.52
CA PHE A 246 5.11 3.72 5.91
C PHE A 246 4.51 5.11 5.62
N GLY A 247 5.31 6.16 5.78
CA GLY A 247 4.92 7.53 5.47
C GLY A 247 6.11 8.48 5.31
N ASP A 248 5.84 9.77 5.46
CA ASP A 248 6.66 10.91 5.02
C ASP A 248 6.71 11.08 3.49
N PRO A 249 7.04 12.29 2.97
CA PRO A 249 7.06 12.55 1.52
C PRO A 249 8.03 11.70 0.69
N ASP A 250 9.00 11.05 1.35
CA ASP A 250 9.93 10.11 0.73
C ASP A 250 9.56 8.63 0.98
N MET A 251 8.47 8.39 1.72
CA MET A 251 8.00 7.08 2.15
C MET A 251 9.02 6.27 2.95
N ARG A 252 10.04 6.90 3.56
CA ARG A 252 11.13 6.21 4.28
C ARG A 252 11.02 6.25 5.80
N SER A 253 9.85 6.62 6.30
CA SER A 253 9.55 6.54 7.73
C SER A 253 8.59 5.39 7.96
N LEU A 254 8.99 4.43 8.79
CA LEU A 254 8.07 3.47 9.39
C LEU A 254 7.51 4.09 10.67
N TYR A 255 6.24 4.47 10.64
CA TYR A 255 5.49 4.85 11.83
C TYR A 255 5.02 3.60 12.54
N ILE A 256 5.15 3.58 13.86
CA ILE A 256 4.82 2.45 14.71
C ILE A 256 3.85 2.93 15.78
N THR A 257 2.68 2.30 15.87
CA THR A 257 1.81 2.42 17.04
C THR A 257 2.21 1.37 18.06
N ALA A 258 2.28 1.77 19.32
CA ALA A 258 2.61 0.91 20.44
C ALA A 258 1.76 1.30 21.66
N ALA A 259 1.80 0.47 22.71
CA ALA A 259 1.07 0.77 23.95
C ALA A 259 1.44 2.13 24.56
N GLY A 260 2.66 2.63 24.32
CA GLY A 260 3.13 3.95 24.73
C GLY A 260 2.93 5.09 23.72
N GLY A 261 2.08 4.92 22.69
CA GLY A 261 1.78 5.95 21.69
C GLY A 261 2.40 5.69 20.31
N ILE A 262 2.88 6.74 19.66
CA ILE A 262 3.43 6.67 18.29
C ILE A 262 4.92 6.95 18.24
N TYR A 263 5.61 6.17 17.41
CA TYR A 263 7.05 6.25 17.16
C TYR A 263 7.33 6.32 15.66
N ARG A 264 8.53 6.74 15.30
CA ARG A 264 9.02 6.79 13.91
C ARG A 264 10.43 6.25 13.81
N GLN A 265 10.63 5.28 12.93
CA GLN A 265 11.94 4.75 12.55
C GLN A 265 12.23 5.13 11.10
N ARG A 266 13.42 5.65 10.83
CA ARG A 266 13.89 5.85 9.45
C ARG A 266 14.36 4.53 8.85
N MET A 267 14.09 4.39 7.57
CA MET A 267 14.32 3.18 6.79
C MET A 267 15.20 3.48 5.57
N LYS A 268 16.01 2.51 5.17
CA LYS A 268 16.83 2.60 3.95
C LYS A 268 16.01 2.38 2.68
N ILE A 269 14.97 1.54 2.79
CA ILE A 269 14.03 1.26 1.71
C ILE A 269 12.72 1.99 2.01
N SER A 270 12.21 2.67 1.00
CA SER A 270 10.92 3.35 1.05
C SER A 270 9.74 2.39 0.90
N GLY A 271 8.67 2.69 1.62
CA GLY A 271 7.34 2.15 1.39
C GLY A 271 6.75 2.49 0.02
N ARG A 272 5.50 2.09 -0.15
CA ARG A 272 4.67 2.44 -1.31
C ARG A 272 3.79 3.61 -0.97
N SER A 273 3.76 4.64 -1.81
CA SER A 273 2.76 5.69 -1.66
C SER A 273 1.36 5.10 -1.89
N PRO A 274 0.36 5.51 -1.09
CA PRO A 274 -1.01 5.08 -1.32
C PRO A 274 -1.48 5.56 -2.70
N LEU A 275 -2.33 4.77 -3.38
CA LEU A 275 -2.87 5.21 -4.66
C LEU A 275 -3.81 6.39 -4.43
N GLN A 276 -3.43 7.57 -4.94
CA GLN A 276 -4.27 8.76 -4.86
C GLN A 276 -5.35 8.80 -5.96
N ALA A 277 -5.24 7.92 -6.95
CA ALA A 277 -6.19 7.80 -8.05
C ALA A 277 -7.57 7.38 -7.53
N SER A 278 -8.55 8.29 -7.54
CA SER A 278 -9.93 7.90 -7.25
C SER A 278 -10.41 6.98 -8.36
N LEU A 279 -10.58 5.69 -8.07
CA LEU A 279 -11.49 4.87 -8.86
C LEU A 279 -12.87 5.56 -8.79
N GLN A 280 -13.58 5.63 -9.92
CA GLN A 280 -15.00 5.97 -9.92
C GLN A 280 -15.76 4.76 -9.33
N LEU A 281 -15.59 4.52 -8.03
CA LEU A 281 -16.38 3.55 -7.31
C LEU A 281 -17.79 4.12 -7.25
N THR A 282 -18.76 3.35 -7.75
CA THR A 282 -20.18 3.71 -7.77
C THR A 282 -20.58 4.28 -6.40
N PRO A 283 -21.15 5.50 -6.33
CA PRO A 283 -21.59 6.03 -5.05
C PRO A 283 -22.77 5.19 -4.54
N VAL A 284 -22.70 4.77 -3.28
CA VAL A 284 -23.90 4.67 -2.45
C VAL A 284 -24.41 6.11 -2.36
N GLU A 285 -25.45 6.39 -3.15
CA GLU A 285 -26.11 7.68 -3.36
C GLU A 285 -25.32 8.81 -4.06
N LYS A 286 -25.92 9.31 -5.16
CA LYS A 286 -25.44 10.46 -5.94
C LYS A 286 -25.53 11.75 -5.12
N THR A 287 -24.53 12.06 -4.31
CA THR A 287 -24.36 13.42 -3.75
C THR A 287 -23.77 14.33 -4.83
N LYS A 288 -24.60 15.26 -5.34
CA LYS A 288 -24.20 16.36 -6.23
C LYS A 288 -23.24 17.29 -5.50
N THR A 289 -21.93 17.06 -5.59
CA THR A 289 -20.93 18.07 -5.24
C THR A 289 -20.43 18.75 -6.51
N THR A 290 -21.06 19.87 -6.84
CA THR A 290 -20.61 20.80 -7.88
C THR A 290 -19.39 21.57 -7.40
N ARG A 291 -18.20 20.98 -7.53
CA ARG A 291 -16.97 21.75 -7.73
C ARG A 291 -16.64 21.65 -9.21
N GLN A 292 -16.90 22.73 -9.97
CA GLN A 292 -16.39 22.84 -11.34
C GLN A 292 -14.87 22.73 -11.27
N GLN A 293 -14.31 21.58 -11.64
CA GLN A 293 -12.89 21.45 -11.87
C GLN A 293 -12.53 22.38 -13.02
N ASP A 294 -11.55 23.26 -12.81
CA ASP A 294 -10.94 24.02 -13.89
C ASP A 294 -10.35 23.03 -14.89
N ARG A 295 -10.89 23.03 -16.11
CA ARG A 295 -10.47 22.13 -17.20
C ARG A 295 -9.02 22.37 -17.64
N SER A 296 -8.39 23.47 -17.20
CA SER A 296 -6.99 23.80 -17.49
C SER A 296 -5.99 22.99 -16.65
N ILE A 297 -6.39 22.47 -15.49
CA ILE A 297 -5.51 21.75 -14.56
C ILE A 297 -5.57 20.24 -14.84
N PRO A 298 -4.43 19.58 -15.16
CA PRO A 298 -4.39 18.13 -15.33
C PRO A 298 -4.86 17.40 -14.06
N SER A 299 -5.85 16.53 -14.20
CA SER A 299 -6.42 15.74 -13.09
C SER A 299 -5.71 14.39 -12.96
N PRO A 300 -5.44 13.91 -11.73
CA PRO A 300 -4.95 12.56 -11.49
C PRO A 300 -6.06 11.49 -11.53
N ALA A 301 -7.33 11.85 -11.64
CA ALA A 301 -8.43 10.89 -11.70
C ALA A 301 -8.43 10.12 -13.03
N ILE A 302 -8.52 8.79 -12.98
CA ILE A 302 -8.55 7.95 -14.18
C ILE A 302 -9.91 8.12 -14.91
N PRO A 303 -9.90 8.63 -16.15
CA PRO A 303 -11.10 8.76 -16.97
C PRO A 303 -11.67 7.41 -17.41
N ALA A 304 -12.99 7.29 -17.49
CA ALA A 304 -13.68 6.03 -17.86
C ALA A 304 -13.36 5.56 -19.30
N ASP A 305 -12.98 6.48 -20.18
CA ASP A 305 -12.58 6.24 -21.57
C ASP A 305 -11.13 5.72 -21.73
N LEU A 306 -10.37 5.65 -20.63
CA LEU A 306 -9.05 5.02 -20.60
C LEU A 306 -9.13 3.65 -19.89
N ILE A 307 -8.22 2.76 -20.24
CA ILE A 307 -7.97 1.51 -19.52
C ILE A 307 -6.72 1.73 -18.67
N PHE A 308 -6.85 1.46 -17.37
CA PHE A 308 -5.77 1.60 -16.39
C PHE A 308 -5.42 0.23 -15.82
N GLN A 309 -4.17 -0.19 -15.97
CA GLN A 309 -3.61 -1.42 -15.43
C GLN A 309 -2.47 -1.05 -14.47
N PRO A 310 -2.73 -0.94 -13.17
CA PRO A 310 -1.71 -0.60 -12.18
C PRO A 310 -0.78 -1.78 -11.88
N ASP A 311 0.39 -1.47 -11.33
CA ASP A 311 1.31 -2.42 -10.69
C ASP A 311 1.73 -3.61 -11.59
N VAL A 312 1.83 -3.37 -12.89
CA VAL A 312 2.34 -4.33 -13.87
C VAL A 312 3.83 -4.55 -13.64
N VAL A 313 4.22 -5.77 -13.32
CA VAL A 313 5.64 -6.16 -13.20
C VAL A 313 6.26 -6.16 -14.59
N TYR A 314 7.24 -5.27 -14.83
CA TYR A 314 7.94 -5.19 -16.11
C TYR A 314 9.38 -5.72 -16.04
N ALA A 315 9.94 -5.82 -14.84
CA ALA A 315 11.25 -6.42 -14.58
C ALA A 315 11.29 -7.02 -13.18
N GLN A 316 12.19 -7.98 -12.95
CA GLN A 316 12.41 -8.57 -11.64
C GLN A 316 13.90 -8.86 -11.42
N TYR A 317 14.41 -8.48 -10.26
CA TYR A 317 15.81 -8.70 -9.85
C TYR A 317 15.84 -9.38 -8.48
N GLY A 318 16.09 -10.69 -8.47
CA GLY A 318 15.88 -11.50 -7.27
C GLY A 318 14.39 -11.44 -6.86
N GLU A 319 14.13 -11.00 -5.64
CA GLU A 319 12.75 -10.87 -5.11
C GLU A 319 12.12 -9.50 -5.41
N ARG A 320 12.92 -8.52 -5.83
CA ARG A 320 12.44 -7.16 -6.14
C ARG A 320 11.77 -7.14 -7.51
N LYS A 321 10.45 -6.97 -7.52
CA LYS A 321 9.63 -6.74 -8.72
C LYS A 321 9.55 -5.26 -9.04
N ILE A 322 9.93 -4.82 -10.24
CA ILE A 322 9.81 -3.42 -10.66
C ILE A 322 8.50 -3.21 -11.40
N LEU A 323 7.73 -2.22 -10.94
CA LEU A 323 6.33 -2.04 -11.34
C LEU A 323 6.15 -0.87 -12.31
N ALA A 324 5.12 -0.98 -13.16
CA ALA A 324 4.64 0.08 -14.02
C ALA A 324 3.12 0.19 -13.96
N ASP A 325 2.62 1.41 -14.10
CA ASP A 325 1.21 1.66 -14.36
C ASP A 325 1.03 1.86 -15.87
N ILE A 326 0.24 1.00 -16.50
CA ILE A 326 -0.02 1.03 -17.93
C ILE A 326 -1.38 1.70 -18.19
N ILE A 327 -1.38 2.79 -18.96
CA ILE A 327 -2.57 3.53 -19.35
C ILE A 327 -2.73 3.44 -20.87
N THR A 328 -3.86 2.91 -21.32
CA THR A 328 -4.14 2.70 -22.75
C THR A 328 -5.45 3.38 -23.15
N PRO A 329 -5.50 4.05 -24.32
CA PRO A 329 -6.77 4.48 -24.92
C PRO A 329 -7.64 3.29 -25.31
N ARG A 330 -8.97 3.39 -25.16
CA ARG A 330 -9.90 2.35 -25.64
C ARG A 330 -9.93 2.28 -27.17
N ASN A 331 -10.17 1.07 -27.71
CA ASN A 331 -10.47 0.81 -29.13
C ASN A 331 -9.38 1.26 -30.12
N ALA A 332 -8.11 1.27 -29.71
CA ALA A 332 -7.02 1.74 -30.56
C ALA A 332 -6.36 0.63 -31.38
N LYS A 333 -5.92 0.98 -32.60
CA LYS A 333 -4.95 0.21 -33.41
C LYS A 333 -3.56 0.31 -32.76
N ALA A 334 -2.52 -0.31 -33.34
CA ALA A 334 -1.15 -0.15 -32.85
C ALA A 334 -0.77 1.34 -32.67
N LEU A 335 -0.56 1.77 -31.43
CA LEU A 335 -0.30 3.16 -31.01
C LEU A 335 1.17 3.36 -30.64
N PRO A 336 1.72 4.58 -30.80
CA PRO A 336 2.98 4.92 -30.16
C PRO A 336 2.90 4.78 -28.64
N ALA A 337 4.00 4.37 -28.01
CA ALA A 337 4.10 4.29 -26.55
C ALA A 337 5.07 5.33 -25.97
N LEU A 338 4.82 5.74 -24.73
CA LEU A 338 5.68 6.60 -23.94
C LEU A 338 5.98 5.97 -22.58
N VAL A 339 7.26 5.77 -22.29
CA VAL A 339 7.75 5.48 -20.94
C VAL A 339 7.84 6.80 -20.17
N VAL A 340 7.16 6.90 -19.02
CA VAL A 340 7.20 8.07 -18.14
C VAL A 340 8.07 7.76 -16.93
N VAL A 341 9.21 8.44 -16.84
CA VAL A 341 10.21 8.23 -15.79
C VAL A 341 10.12 9.35 -14.75
N HIS A 342 9.81 8.97 -13.50
CA HIS A 342 9.61 9.95 -12.44
C HIS A 342 10.91 10.66 -12.03
N GLY A 343 10.78 11.88 -11.51
CA GLY A 343 11.88 12.59 -10.84
C GLY A 343 11.95 12.26 -9.35
N GLY A 344 12.89 12.90 -8.64
CA GLY A 344 13.09 12.68 -7.19
C GLY A 344 14.55 12.48 -6.80
N GLY A 345 15.47 13.03 -7.60
CA GLY A 345 16.90 13.00 -7.31
C GLY A 345 17.45 11.59 -7.12
N TRP A 346 16.92 10.56 -7.78
CA TRP A 346 17.33 9.15 -7.64
C TRP A 346 17.08 8.49 -6.27
N HIS A 347 16.70 9.25 -5.23
CA HIS A 347 16.50 8.73 -3.87
C HIS A 347 15.01 8.67 -3.48
N ASN A 348 14.11 9.22 -4.31
CA ASN A 348 12.67 9.26 -4.04
C ASN A 348 11.85 9.13 -5.34
N GLY A 349 10.58 8.77 -5.18
CA GLY A 349 9.54 8.71 -6.20
C GLY A 349 9.09 7.29 -6.48
N ASP A 350 8.00 7.23 -7.21
CA ASP A 350 7.44 6.03 -7.83
C ASP A 350 6.64 6.43 -9.09
N LYS A 351 6.05 5.42 -9.74
CA LYS A 351 5.22 5.53 -10.94
C LYS A 351 3.99 6.45 -10.81
N THR A 352 3.54 6.80 -9.59
CA THR A 352 2.35 7.64 -9.39
C THR A 352 2.66 9.14 -9.52
N LYS A 353 3.92 9.55 -9.38
CA LYS A 353 4.33 10.95 -9.26
C LYS A 353 3.94 11.83 -10.46
N PHE A 354 3.91 11.25 -11.66
CA PHE A 354 3.53 11.95 -12.91
C PHE A 354 2.21 11.45 -13.48
N GLN A 355 1.31 10.93 -12.65
CA GLN A 355 0.04 10.36 -13.11
C GLN A 355 -0.82 11.32 -13.95
N ALA A 356 -0.94 12.58 -13.56
CA ALA A 356 -1.72 13.57 -14.33
C ALA A 356 -1.13 13.81 -15.74
N LEU A 357 0.21 13.79 -15.86
CA LEU A 357 0.90 13.82 -17.14
C LEU A 357 0.62 12.53 -17.93
N SER A 358 0.72 11.37 -17.29
CA SER A 358 0.45 10.07 -17.93
C SER A 358 -0.96 9.98 -18.50
N ILE A 359 -1.97 10.47 -17.76
CA ILE A 359 -3.36 10.54 -18.24
C ILE A 359 -3.48 11.49 -19.44
N ARG A 360 -2.82 12.65 -19.39
CA ARG A 360 -2.84 13.62 -20.49
C ARG A 360 -2.20 13.04 -21.75
N LEU A 361 -1.08 12.36 -21.63
CA LEU A 361 -0.41 11.69 -22.75
C LEU A 361 -1.28 10.57 -23.32
N ALA A 362 -1.92 9.76 -22.47
CA ALA A 362 -2.87 8.75 -22.93
C ALA A 362 -4.03 9.36 -23.73
N LYS A 363 -4.61 10.48 -23.26
CA LYS A 363 -5.63 11.23 -24.00
C LYS A 363 -5.17 11.80 -25.35
N LEU A 364 -3.86 11.92 -25.56
CA LEU A 364 -3.28 12.34 -26.84
C LEU A 364 -3.01 11.15 -27.78
N GLY A 365 -3.42 9.93 -27.42
CA GLY A 365 -3.31 8.75 -28.27
C GLY A 365 -2.03 7.95 -28.07
N TYR A 366 -1.39 8.04 -26.90
CA TYR A 366 -0.23 7.23 -26.56
C TYR A 366 -0.61 6.10 -25.60
N VAL A 367 0.02 4.94 -25.74
CA VAL A 367 0.09 3.97 -24.65
C VAL A 367 1.15 4.46 -23.66
N VAL A 368 0.79 4.64 -22.40
CA VAL A 368 1.70 5.21 -21.41
C VAL A 368 2.09 4.16 -20.39
N ALA A 369 3.39 4.03 -20.14
CA ALA A 369 3.94 3.22 -19.06
C ALA A 369 4.66 4.13 -18.07
N ALA A 370 4.00 4.46 -16.94
CA ALA A 370 4.67 5.15 -15.85
C ALA A 370 5.40 4.13 -14.99
N ILE A 371 6.72 4.27 -14.81
CA ILE A 371 7.55 3.21 -14.24
C ILE A 371 8.12 3.58 -12.88
N GLU A 372 8.28 2.59 -12.01
CA GLU A 372 9.29 2.60 -10.95
C GLU A 372 10.66 2.30 -11.55
N TYR A 373 11.72 2.70 -10.86
CA TYR A 373 13.08 2.21 -11.07
C TYR A 373 13.78 2.05 -9.71
N ARG A 374 14.82 1.22 -9.63
CA ARG A 374 15.60 1.06 -8.38
C ARG A 374 16.28 2.36 -8.01
N LEU A 375 16.02 2.83 -6.80
CA LEU A 375 16.58 4.07 -6.27
C LEU A 375 18.06 3.90 -5.90
N ALA A 376 18.81 5.01 -5.79
CA ALA A 376 20.25 4.99 -5.56
C ALA A 376 20.66 4.23 -4.27
N ASP A 377 19.84 4.31 -3.21
CA ASP A 377 20.08 3.58 -1.96
C ASP A 377 19.66 2.11 -2.01
N GLU A 378 18.88 1.74 -3.03
CA GLU A 378 18.47 0.36 -3.29
C GLU A 378 19.50 -0.35 -4.19
N ALA A 379 19.97 0.34 -5.24
CA ALA A 379 20.99 -0.17 -6.14
C ALA A 379 21.80 0.96 -6.78
N ALA A 380 23.13 0.78 -6.80
CA ALA A 380 24.04 1.72 -7.43
C ALA A 380 23.82 1.83 -8.96
N PHE A 381 24.25 2.96 -9.53
CA PHE A 381 24.36 3.11 -10.98
C PHE A 381 25.20 1.96 -11.57
N PRO A 382 24.79 1.32 -12.69
CA PRO A 382 23.75 1.72 -13.65
C PRO A 382 22.37 1.04 -13.47
N ALA A 383 21.97 0.64 -12.26
CA ALA A 383 20.71 -0.08 -12.05
C ALA A 383 19.47 0.67 -12.58
N ALA A 384 19.28 1.93 -12.19
CA ALA A 384 18.11 2.73 -12.58
C ALA A 384 17.93 2.87 -14.10
N ILE A 385 19.02 3.08 -14.85
CA ILE A 385 18.94 3.18 -16.32
C ILE A 385 18.67 1.81 -16.97
N LYS A 386 19.22 0.72 -16.42
CA LYS A 386 18.89 -0.64 -16.88
C LYS A 386 17.41 -0.95 -16.69
N ASP A 387 16.80 -0.48 -15.59
CA ASP A 387 15.37 -0.62 -15.35
C ASP A 387 14.57 0.17 -16.41
N CYS A 388 15.00 1.39 -16.76
CA CYS A 388 14.33 2.17 -17.81
C CYS A 388 14.42 1.48 -19.20
N PHE A 389 15.56 0.88 -19.55
CA PHE A 389 15.68 0.07 -20.77
C PHE A 389 14.84 -1.20 -20.72
N ALA A 390 14.76 -1.85 -19.56
CA ALA A 390 13.89 -3.01 -19.37
C ALA A 390 12.41 -2.65 -19.59
N ALA A 391 11.96 -1.46 -19.20
CA ALA A 391 10.61 -0.99 -19.50
C ALA A 391 10.35 -0.87 -21.02
N VAL A 392 11.31 -0.34 -21.79
CA VAL A 392 11.19 -0.27 -23.26
C VAL A 392 11.11 -1.67 -23.87
N ARG A 393 11.99 -2.59 -23.44
CA ARG A 393 11.98 -3.98 -23.90
C ARG A 393 10.66 -4.67 -23.55
N PHE A 394 10.17 -4.50 -22.33
CA PHE A 394 8.89 -5.02 -21.88
C PHE A 394 7.72 -4.55 -22.75
N LEU A 395 7.63 -3.25 -23.06
CA LEU A 395 6.58 -2.73 -23.94
C LEU A 395 6.68 -3.29 -25.36
N ARG A 396 7.89 -3.47 -25.89
CA ARG A 396 8.11 -4.08 -27.20
C ARG A 396 7.67 -5.54 -27.24
N GLU A 397 8.06 -6.33 -26.23
CA GLU A 397 7.68 -7.74 -26.09
C GLU A 397 6.17 -7.93 -25.86
N ASN A 398 5.51 -6.95 -25.22
CA ASN A 398 4.09 -6.97 -24.92
C ASN A 398 3.27 -6.09 -25.88
N ALA A 399 3.80 -5.76 -27.06
CA ALA A 399 3.19 -4.82 -27.98
C ALA A 399 1.78 -5.25 -28.41
N GLN A 400 1.57 -6.54 -28.65
CA GLN A 400 0.25 -7.08 -28.97
C GLN A 400 -0.73 -6.93 -27.81
N ARG A 401 -0.29 -7.20 -26.57
CA ARG A 401 -1.12 -7.15 -25.36
C ARG A 401 -1.64 -5.73 -25.08
N PHE A 402 -0.81 -4.72 -25.35
CA PHE A 402 -1.12 -3.32 -25.05
C PHE A 402 -1.45 -2.48 -26.28
N HIS A 403 -1.56 -3.10 -27.46
CA HIS A 403 -1.81 -2.43 -28.74
C HIS A 403 -0.78 -1.33 -29.06
N ILE A 404 0.50 -1.64 -28.90
CA ILE A 404 1.64 -0.75 -29.14
C ILE A 404 2.22 -1.03 -30.53
N ASP A 405 2.65 0.03 -31.22
CA ASP A 405 3.59 -0.06 -32.34
C ASP A 405 5.03 -0.21 -31.78
N PRO A 406 5.66 -1.40 -31.91
CA PRO A 406 6.94 -1.71 -31.26
C PRO A 406 8.11 -0.85 -31.77
N ASP A 407 7.96 -0.20 -32.93
CA ASP A 407 8.96 0.68 -33.54
C ASP A 407 8.78 2.15 -33.11
N ARG A 408 7.71 2.45 -32.35
CA ARG A 408 7.37 3.80 -31.91
C ARG A 408 7.25 3.90 -30.39
N ILE A 409 8.36 3.65 -29.69
CA ILE A 409 8.45 3.78 -28.24
C ILE A 409 9.37 4.96 -27.90
N GLY A 410 8.80 6.01 -27.31
CA GLY A 410 9.55 7.14 -26.76
C GLY A 410 9.60 7.11 -25.24
N ALA A 411 10.31 8.07 -24.65
CA ALA A 411 10.35 8.27 -23.21
C ALA A 411 10.33 9.75 -22.84
N VAL A 412 9.74 10.07 -21.69
CA VAL A 412 9.72 11.41 -21.11
C VAL A 412 10.01 11.33 -19.62
N GLY A 413 10.63 12.35 -19.06
CA GLY A 413 10.95 12.39 -17.64
C GLY A 413 11.27 13.78 -17.14
N GLY A 414 11.17 13.98 -15.82
CA GLY A 414 11.47 15.25 -15.17
C GLY A 414 12.60 15.10 -14.16
N SER A 415 13.50 16.09 -14.06
CA SER A 415 14.63 16.09 -13.12
C SER A 415 15.48 14.80 -13.29
N ALA A 416 15.66 13.99 -12.24
CA ALA A 416 16.36 12.71 -12.29
C ALA A 416 15.81 11.78 -13.40
N GLY A 417 14.50 11.75 -13.62
CA GLY A 417 13.90 10.97 -14.70
C GLY A 417 14.20 11.55 -16.08
N GLY A 418 14.27 12.88 -16.20
CA GLY A 418 14.70 13.54 -17.43
C GLY A 418 16.17 13.27 -17.77
N HIS A 419 17.02 13.23 -16.74
CA HIS A 419 18.41 12.80 -16.88
C HIS A 419 18.52 11.34 -17.34
N LEU A 420 17.76 10.41 -16.72
CA LEU A 420 17.72 9.00 -17.15
C LEU A 420 17.24 8.86 -18.61
N VAL A 421 16.20 9.61 -19.00
CA VAL A 421 15.72 9.65 -20.40
C VAL A 421 16.79 10.22 -21.35
N GLY A 422 17.50 11.26 -20.94
CA GLY A 422 18.62 11.81 -21.70
C GLY A 422 19.74 10.78 -21.92
N LEU A 423 20.07 10.01 -20.88
CA LEU A 423 21.04 8.91 -20.98
C LEU A 423 20.54 7.76 -21.86
N MET A 424 19.24 7.44 -21.81
CA MET A 424 18.65 6.43 -22.71
C MET A 424 18.76 6.85 -24.18
N ALA A 425 18.57 8.15 -24.47
CA ALA A 425 18.64 8.67 -25.82
C ALA A 425 20.07 8.76 -26.37
N SER A 426 21.08 8.97 -25.50
CA SER A 426 22.49 9.03 -25.89
C SER A 426 23.19 7.68 -25.86
N GLY A 427 22.71 6.74 -25.05
CA GLY A 427 23.23 5.39 -24.98
C GLY A 427 22.68 4.50 -26.10
N SER A 428 23.56 3.76 -26.78
CA SER A 428 23.16 2.66 -27.66
C SER A 428 22.59 1.51 -26.81
N GLY A 429 21.29 1.55 -26.55
CA GLY A 429 20.54 0.53 -25.80
C GLY A 429 20.30 -0.77 -26.59
N ASN A 430 21.33 -1.29 -27.27
CA ASN A 430 21.29 -2.62 -27.89
C ASN A 430 21.48 -3.68 -26.81
#